data_AF-A0A351MBL4-F1
#
_entry.id   AF-A0A351MBL4-F1
#
_cell.length_a   1.000
_cell.length_b   1.000
_cell.length_c   1.000
_cell.angle_alpha   90.00
_cell.angle_beta   90.00
_cell.angle_gamma   90.00
#
_symmetry.space_group_name_H-M   'P 1'
#
loop_
_entity.id
_entity.type
_entity.pdbx_description
1 polymer ?
#
loop_
_entity_poly.entity_id
_entity_poly.type
_entity_poly.pdbx_seq_one_letter_code
_entity_poly.pdbx_strand_id
1 'polypeptide(L)' 'MNERPIETARDADLRLSMAAMLRAAQRARELARQTGTALVISRDGVLEQIQPAAARSPGVLEPPTPDDSEP' A
#
# COMPACT_ATOMS: atom_id res chain seq x y z
N MET A 1 -32.16 8.42 9.76
CA MET A 1 -31.62 7.41 8.81
C MET A 1 -31.65 6.05 9.50
N ASN A 2 -31.78 4.95 8.76
CA ASN A 2 -31.83 3.61 9.35
C ASN A 2 -30.38 3.13 9.55
N GLU A 3 -29.93 3.01 10.80
CA GLU A 3 -28.52 2.82 11.19
C GLU A 3 -28.09 1.34 11.18
N ARG A 4 -28.73 0.51 10.35
CA ARG A 4 -28.44 -0.92 10.35
C ARG A 4 -27.06 -1.18 9.74
N PRO A 5 -26.30 -2.16 10.27
CA PRO A 5 -25.01 -2.54 9.70
C PRO A 5 -25.16 -2.95 8.23
N ILE A 6 -24.21 -2.54 7.39
CA ILE A 6 -24.23 -2.77 5.94
C ILE A 6 -24.19 -4.26 5.60
N GLU A 7 -23.62 -5.07 6.49
CA GLU A 7 -23.55 -6.53 6.42
C GLU A 7 -24.94 -7.18 6.49
N THR A 8 -25.95 -6.46 6.99
CA THR A 8 -27.34 -6.93 7.05
C THR A 8 -28.20 -6.39 5.90
N ALA A 9 -27.60 -5.66 4.96
CA ALA A 9 -28.32 -5.13 3.81
C ALA A 9 -29.00 -6.25 3.02
N ARG A 10 -30.21 -5.97 2.52
CA ARG A 10 -30.96 -6.91 1.67
C ARG A 10 -30.23 -7.14 0.34
N ASP A 11 -29.66 -6.07 -0.19
CA ASP A 11 -28.84 -6.08 -1.40
C ASP A 11 -27.51 -6.83 -1.15
N ALA A 12 -27.21 -7.79 -2.03
CA ALA A 12 -25.99 -8.59 -1.93
C ALA A 12 -24.73 -7.77 -2.20
N ASP A 13 -24.78 -6.81 -3.12
CA ASP A 13 -23.63 -5.98 -3.48
C ASP A 13 -23.27 -5.05 -2.33
N LEU A 14 -24.26 -4.45 -1.67
CA LEU A 14 -24.04 -3.65 -0.47
C LEU A 14 -23.45 -4.50 0.65
N ARG A 15 -24.04 -5.67 0.90
CA ARG A 15 -23.59 -6.60 1.95
C ARG A 15 -22.15 -7.07 1.76
N LEU A 16 -21.71 -7.21 0.50
CA LEU A 16 -20.37 -7.71 0.15
C LEU A 16 -19.37 -6.59 -0.19
N SER A 17 -19.81 -5.33 -0.18
CA SER A 17 -18.99 -4.19 -0.59
C SER A 17 -17.72 -4.03 0.24
N MET A 18 -17.81 -4.21 1.56
CA MET A 18 -16.65 -4.14 2.46
C MET A 18 -15.60 -5.19 2.12
N ALA A 19 -16.01 -6.44 1.88
CA ALA A 19 -15.11 -7.52 1.48
C ALA A 19 -14.46 -7.25 0.12
N ALA A 20 -15.19 -6.65 -0.83
CA ALA A 20 -14.65 -6.23 -2.11
C ALA A 20 -13.60 -5.11 -1.95
N MET A 21 -13.87 -4.09 -1.12
CA MET A 21 -12.95 -3.00 -0.84
C MET A 21 -11.66 -3.48 -0.15
N LEU A 22 -11.75 -4.41 0.80
CA LEU A 22 -10.57 -4.99 1.45
C LEU A 22 -9.67 -5.72 0.46
N ARG A 23 -10.25 -6.50 -0.45
CA ARG A 23 -9.50 -7.16 -1.55
C ARG A 23 -8.86 -6.14 -2.48
N ALA A 24 -9.58 -5.09 -2.86
CA ALA A 24 -9.06 -4.02 -3.70
C ALA A 24 -7.88 -3.31 -3.02
N ALA A 25 -7.99 -3.00 -1.73
CA ALA A 25 -6.94 -2.35 -0.96
C ALA A 25 -5.68 -3.23 -0.84
N GLN A 26 -5.83 -4.55 -0.66
CA GLN A 26 -4.70 -5.48 -0.66
C GLN A 26 -3.98 -5.48 -2.02
N ARG A 27 -4.73 -5.55 -3.12
CA ARG A 27 -4.16 -5.49 -4.49
C ARG A 27 -3.48 -4.17 -4.78
N ALA A 28 -4.07 -3.04 -4.37
CA ALA A 28 -3.48 -1.72 -4.55
C ALA A 28 -2.13 -1.59 -3.83
N ARG A 29 -2.01 -2.11 -2.59
CA ARG A 29 -0.74 -2.15 -1.86
C ARG A 29 0.32 -3.01 -2.54
N GLU A 30 -0.08 -4.16 -3.04
CA GLU A 30 0.83 -5.04 -3.76
C GLU A 30 1.33 -4.39 -5.06
N LEU A 31 0.44 -3.77 -5.83
CA LEU A 31 0.81 -3.04 -7.05
C LEU A 31 1.73 -1.85 -6.74
N ALA A 32 1.38 -1.03 -5.74
CA ALA A 32 2.19 0.10 -5.29
C ALA A 32 3.61 -0.33 -4.90
N ARG A 33 3.74 -1.48 -4.23
CA ARG A 33 5.03 -2.08 -3.88
C ARG A 33 5.84 -2.50 -5.11
N GLN A 34 5.19 -3.05 -6.13
CA GLN A 34 5.83 -3.49 -7.37
C GLN A 34 6.27 -2.33 -8.25
N THR A 35 5.46 -1.26 -8.32
CA THR A 35 5.72 -0.11 -9.21
C THR A 35 6.47 1.04 -8.51
N GLY A 36 6.73 0.91 -7.21
CA GLY A 36 7.35 1.98 -6.42
C GLY A 36 6.48 3.23 -6.32
N THR A 37 5.16 3.09 -6.46
CA THR A 37 4.22 4.22 -6.46
C THR A 37 3.59 4.43 -5.09
N ALA A 38 3.46 5.68 -4.67
CA ALA A 38 2.80 6.04 -3.41
C ALA A 38 1.29 5.78 -3.46
N LEU A 39 0.70 5.38 -2.33
CA LEU A 39 -0.75 5.39 -2.13
C LEU A 39 -1.17 6.68 -1.43
N VAL A 40 -2.27 7.28 -1.86
CA VAL A 40 -2.89 8.42 -1.17
C VAL A 40 -4.22 7.97 -0.60
N ILE A 41 -4.45 8.22 0.68
CA ILE A 41 -5.67 7.84 1.39
C ILE A 41 -6.24 9.04 2.15
N SER A 42 -7.53 8.99 2.49
CA SER A 42 -8.15 9.96 3.40
C SER A 42 -8.50 9.29 4.72
N ARG A 43 -8.03 9.86 5.83
CA ARG A 43 -8.42 9.48 7.20
C ARG A 43 -8.90 10.72 7.92
N ASP A 44 -10.13 10.66 8.44
CA ASP A 44 -10.75 11.76 9.18
C ASP A 44 -10.71 13.11 8.41
N GLY A 45 -10.85 13.04 7.08
CA GLY A 45 -10.80 14.20 6.19
C GLY A 45 -9.38 14.70 5.85
N VAL A 46 -8.33 14.11 6.41
CA VAL A 46 -6.93 14.43 6.12
C VAL A 46 -6.43 13.51 5.02
N LEU A 47 -5.77 14.08 4.01
CA LEU A 47 -5.07 13.30 2.98
C LEU A 47 -3.69 12.89 3.50
N GLU A 48 -3.41 11.60 3.43
CA GLU A 48 -2.14 11.02 3.85
C GLU A 48 -1.51 10.21 2.72
N GLN A 49 -0.20 10.38 2.54
CA GLN A 49 0.58 9.63 1.56
C GLN A 49 1.31 8.48 2.26
N ILE A 50 1.10 7.26 1.77
CA ILE A 50 1.76 6.05 2.22
C ILE A 50 2.77 5.64 1.15
N GLN A 51 4.05 5.71 1.50
CA GLN A 51 5.10 5.15 0.66
C GLN A 51 5.01 3.63 0.65
N PRO A 52 5.17 2.98 -0.51
CA PRO A 52 5.26 1.53 -0.54
C PRO A 52 6.47 1.12 0.29
N ALA A 53 6.30 0.15 1.18
CA ALA A 53 7.43 -0.47 1.86
C ALA A 53 8.37 -0.95 0.76
N ALA A 54 9.60 -0.40 0.72
CA ALA A 54 10.55 -0.75 -0.32
C ALA A 54 10.62 -2.27 -0.41
N ALA A 55 10.29 -2.82 -1.59
CA ALA A 55 10.74 -4.15 -1.90
C ALA A 55 12.25 -4.07 -1.69
N ARG A 56 12.78 -4.78 -0.69
CA ARG A 56 14.21 -4.74 -0.37
C ARG A 56 14.96 -5.01 -1.66
N SER A 57 15.51 -3.98 -2.28
CA SER A 57 16.61 -4.15 -3.21
C SER A 57 17.72 -4.74 -2.34
N PRO A 58 18.23 -5.95 -2.59
CA PRO A 58 19.48 -6.36 -1.97
C PRO A 58 20.47 -5.24 -2.31
N GLY A 59 21.04 -4.65 -1.27
CA GLY A 59 21.82 -3.42 -1.39
C GLY A 59 22.76 -3.49 -2.58
N VAL A 60 22.74 -2.46 -3.42
CA VAL A 60 23.92 -2.11 -4.20
C VAL A 60 24.96 -1.73 -3.16
N LEU A 61 25.65 -2.73 -2.65
CA LEU A 61 26.96 -2.62 -2.02
C LEU A 61 27.86 -2.19 -3.17
N GLU A 62 28.03 -0.88 -3.31
CA GLU A 62 29.15 -0.36 -4.07
C GLU A 62 30.41 -0.93 -3.40
N PRO A 63 31.18 -1.79 -4.09
CA PRO A 63 32.38 -2.35 -3.49
C PRO A 63 33.29 -1.18 -3.11
N PRO A 64 33.87 -1.16 -1.90
CA PRO A 64 34.89 -0.17 -1.60
C PRO A 64 36.00 -0.36 -2.63
N THR A 65 36.17 0.64 -3.50
CA THR A 65 37.38 0.75 -4.32
C THR A 65 38.56 0.70 -3.36
N PRO A 66 39.50 -0.25 -3.51
CA PRO A 66 40.76 -0.17 -2.81
C PRO A 66 41.44 1.09 -3.34
N ASP A 67 41.50 2.13 -2.52
CA ASP A 67 42.32 3.29 -2.85
C ASP A 67 43.77 2.83 -2.70
N ASP A 68 44.34 2.42 -3.83
CA ASP A 68 45.77 2.30 -4.06
C ASP A 68 46.42 3.63 -3.69
N SER A 69 47.06 3.69 -2.53
CA SER A 69 47.94 4.79 -2.15
C SER A 69 49.02 4.30 -1.18
N GLU A 70 49.95 3.52 -1.72
CA GLU A 70 51.38 3.66 -1.38
C GLU A 70 51.86 5.05 -1.88
N PRO A 71 52.80 5.73 -1.20
CA PRO A 71 54.16 5.21 -0.99
C PRO A 71 54.74 5.38 0.43
#